data_AF-A0A932XYS1-F1
#
_entry.id   AF-A0A932XYS1-F1
#
_cell.length_a   1.000
_cell.length_b   1.000
_cell.length_c   1.000
_cell.angle_alpha   90.00
_cell.angle_beta   90.00
_cell.angle_gamma   90.00
#
_symmetry.space_group_name_H-M   'P 1'
#
loop_
_entity.id
_entity.type
_entity.pdbx_description
1 polymer ?
#
loop_
_entity_poly.entity_id
_entity_poly.type
_entity_poly.pdbx_seq_one_letter_code
_entity_poly.pdbx_strand_id
1 'polypeptide(L)'
;MTYSSSVAASRRGLSVRRNQNSVAFTKKGRTLGPISNTVVLIILGCLIGLLYLTQVTKTNSYGYEINNLKQEQTQLKSQKTNLEINAARLQSFDRIATSPAAKNLVTAKPSGSIQ
;
A
#
# COMPACT_ATOMS: atom_id res chain seq x y z
N MET A 1 -10.36 -43.83 -79.91
CA MET A 1 -9.80 -44.84 -78.98
C MET A 1 -9.23 -44.10 -77.79
N THR A 2 -9.77 -44.38 -76.62
CA THR A 2 -9.57 -43.65 -75.37
C THR A 2 -8.47 -44.34 -74.57
N TYR A 3 -7.49 -43.59 -74.07
CA TYR A 3 -6.58 -44.07 -73.03
C TYR A 3 -6.69 -43.17 -71.81
N SER A 4 -7.52 -43.64 -70.87
CA SER A 4 -7.57 -43.17 -69.49
C SER A 4 -6.39 -43.79 -68.75
N SER A 5 -5.50 -42.97 -68.20
CA SER A 5 -4.52 -43.42 -67.22
C SER A 5 -4.69 -42.57 -65.96
N SER A 6 -5.39 -43.15 -64.99
CA SER A 6 -5.61 -42.61 -63.65
C SER A 6 -4.28 -42.41 -62.91
N VAL A 7 -3.92 -41.16 -62.63
CA VAL A 7 -2.88 -40.85 -61.63
C VAL A 7 -3.50 -41.02 -60.24
N ALA A 8 -3.47 -42.25 -59.74
CA ALA A 8 -3.73 -42.51 -58.32
C ALA A 8 -2.57 -41.89 -57.52
N ALA A 9 -2.78 -40.67 -57.01
CA ALA A 9 -1.88 -40.02 -56.08
C ALA A 9 -1.88 -40.78 -54.74
N SER A 10 -1.17 -41.90 -54.71
CA SER A 10 -0.82 -42.59 -53.48
C SER A 10 0.06 -41.65 -52.67
N ARG A 11 -0.50 -41.10 -51.58
CA ARG A 11 0.27 -40.52 -50.48
C ARG A 11 1.05 -41.66 -49.81
N ARG A 12 2.06 -42.20 -50.50
CA ARG A 12 3.06 -43.06 -49.88
C ARG A 12 3.86 -42.14 -48.98
N GLY A 13 3.69 -42.30 -47.67
CA GLY A 13 4.55 -41.69 -46.68
C GLY A 13 5.99 -41.85 -47.14
N LEU A 14 6.75 -40.75 -47.06
CA LEU A 14 8.18 -40.72 -47.36
C LEU A 14 8.88 -41.77 -46.48
N SER A 15 8.93 -43.01 -46.96
CA SER A 15 9.84 -44.01 -46.46
C SER A 15 11.20 -43.61 -46.99
N VAL A 16 11.96 -42.95 -46.11
CA VAL A 16 13.36 -42.61 -46.33
C VAL A 16 14.06 -43.89 -46.81
N ARG A 17 14.52 -43.89 -48.07
CA ARG A 17 15.18 -45.05 -48.66
C ARG A 17 16.53 -45.26 -47.97
N ARG A 18 16.92 -46.51 -47.74
CA ARG A 18 18.27 -46.85 -47.24
C ARG A 18 19.31 -46.25 -48.19
N ASN A 19 20.36 -45.67 -47.60
CA ASN A 19 21.46 -44.99 -48.28
C ASN A 19 21.18 -43.56 -48.82
N GLN A 20 20.17 -42.86 -48.30
CA GLN A 20 19.99 -41.42 -48.56
C GLN A 20 20.23 -40.61 -47.29
N ASN A 21 21.07 -39.58 -47.37
CA ASN A 21 21.32 -38.65 -46.27
C ASN A 21 20.15 -37.67 -46.15
N SER A 22 19.17 -37.99 -45.29
CA SER A 22 18.07 -37.07 -44.97
C SER A 22 18.52 -36.10 -43.89
N VAL A 23 18.81 -34.86 -44.26
CA VAL A 23 19.06 -33.78 -43.29
C VAL A 23 17.73 -33.23 -42.80
N ALA A 24 17.44 -33.39 -41.52
CA ALA A 24 16.27 -32.78 -40.89
C ALA A 24 16.55 -31.31 -40.60
N PHE A 25 15.88 -30.39 -41.30
CA PHE A 25 15.90 -28.97 -40.96
C PHE A 25 14.97 -28.72 -39.77
N THR A 26 15.45 -29.00 -38.56
CA THR A 26 14.76 -28.55 -37.36
C THR A 26 14.97 -27.04 -37.26
N LYS A 27 13.87 -26.27 -37.16
CA LYS A 27 13.98 -24.86 -36.77
C LYS A 27 14.47 -24.85 -35.33
N LYS A 28 15.77 -24.76 -35.12
CA LYS A 28 16.36 -24.53 -33.79
C LYS A 28 15.70 -23.27 -33.26
N GLY A 29 14.82 -23.43 -32.26
CA GLY A 29 14.13 -22.30 -31.64
C GLY A 29 15.16 -21.26 -31.24
N ARG A 30 14.84 -19.97 -31.39
CA ARG A 30 15.70 -18.88 -30.89
C ARG A 30 15.78 -19.02 -29.37
N THR A 31 16.71 -19.83 -28.89
CA THR A 31 17.07 -19.92 -27.49
C THR A 31 17.92 -18.70 -27.19
N LEU A 32 17.55 -17.96 -26.16
CA LEU A 32 18.43 -16.92 -25.63
C LEU A 32 19.77 -17.58 -25.28
N GLY A 33 20.87 -17.01 -25.79
CA GLY A 33 22.21 -17.50 -25.48
C GLY A 33 22.51 -17.35 -23.98
N PRO A 34 23.48 -18.10 -23.44
CA PRO A 34 23.82 -18.08 -22.02
C PRO A 34 24.09 -16.65 -21.49
N ILE A 35 24.75 -15.82 -22.29
CA ILE A 35 25.01 -14.40 -21.99
C ILE A 35 23.71 -13.60 -21.85
N SER A 36 22.78 -13.76 -22.80
CA SER A 36 21.49 -13.06 -22.77
C SER A 36 20.66 -13.47 -21.56
N ASN A 37 20.71 -14.74 -21.14
CA ASN A 37 20.03 -15.20 -19.95
C ASN A 37 20.61 -14.58 -18.67
N THR A 38 21.94 -14.51 -18.55
CA THR A 38 22.61 -13.88 -17.39
C THR A 38 22.29 -12.39 -17.29
N VAL A 39 22.29 -11.66 -18.41
CA VAL A 39 21.93 -10.23 -18.43
C VAL A 39 20.49 -10.02 -17.96
N VAL A 40 19.54 -10.86 -18.42
CA VAL A 40 18.14 -10.80 -17.99
C VAL A 40 18.02 -11.07 -16.49
N LEU A 41 18.77 -12.04 -15.94
CA LEU A 41 18.77 -12.32 -14.50
C LEU A 41 19.31 -11.16 -13.67
N ILE A 42 20.37 -10.48 -14.14
CA ILE A 42 20.92 -9.29 -13.47
C ILE A 42 19.89 -8.15 -13.46
N ILE A 43 19.27 -7.89 -14.61
CA ILE A 43 18.23 -6.85 -14.71
C ILE A 43 17.05 -7.20 -13.79
N LEU A 44 16.61 -8.45 -13.77
CA LEU A 44 15.52 -8.90 -12.89
C LEU A 44 15.87 -8.70 -11.41
N GLY A 45 17.09 -9.06 -10.99
CA GLY A 45 17.57 -8.82 -9.64
C GLY A 45 17.60 -7.34 -9.29
N CYS A 46 18.05 -6.49 -10.21
CA CYS A 46 18.06 -5.04 -10.04
C CYS A 46 16.64 -4.47 -9.89
N LEU A 47 15.69 -4.91 -10.74
CA LEU A 47 14.29 -4.48 -10.66
C LEU A 47 13.64 -4.88 -9.33
N ILE A 48 13.91 -6.08 -8.82
CA ILE A 48 13.44 -6.53 -7.51
C ILE A 48 14.04 -5.64 -6.41
N GLY A 49 15.34 -5.34 -6.48
CA GLY A 49 16.01 -4.44 -5.55
C GLY A 49 15.42 -3.03 -5.54
N LEU A 50 15.13 -2.47 -6.72
CA LEU A 50 14.50 -1.15 -6.86
C LEU A 50 13.06 -1.12 -6.33
N LEU A 51 12.29 -2.19 -6.56
CA LEU A 51 10.95 -2.33 -5.99
C LEU A 51 11.01 -2.38 -4.46
N TYR A 52 11.96 -3.11 -3.89
CA TYR A 52 12.16 -3.17 -2.44
C TYR A 52 12.53 -1.79 -1.87
N LEU A 53 13.48 -1.10 -2.50
CA LEU A 53 13.88 0.24 -2.06
C LEU A 53 12.70 1.23 -2.12
N THR A 54 11.88 1.17 -3.16
CA THR A 54 10.68 2.00 -3.30
C THR A 54 9.66 1.74 -2.20
N GLN A 55 9.47 0.47 -1.80
CA GLN A 55 8.61 0.12 -0.67
C GLN A 55 9.15 0.68 0.65
N VAL A 56 10.46 0.56 0.88
CA VAL A 56 11.11 1.13 2.07
C VAL A 56 10.95 2.65 2.11
N THR A 57 11.17 3.37 1.00
CA THR A 57 11.00 4.83 0.95
C THR A 57 9.55 5.26 1.23
N LYS A 58 8.56 4.55 0.65
CA LYS A 58 7.13 4.85 0.88
C LYS A 58 6.71 4.56 2.33
N THR A 59 7.19 3.46 2.92
CA THR A 59 6.91 3.13 4.33
C THR A 59 7.50 4.18 5.28
N ASN A 60 8.67 4.74 4.96
CA ASN A 60 9.24 5.84 5.75
C ASN A 60 8.34 7.08 5.72
N SER A 61 7.83 7.50 4.55
CA SER A 61 6.92 8.66 4.48
C SER A 61 5.59 8.42 5.19
N TYR A 62 4.97 7.24 5.03
CA TYR A 62 3.72 6.93 5.73
C TYR A 62 3.92 6.83 7.24
N GLY A 63 5.09 6.37 7.71
CA GLY A 63 5.42 6.34 9.12
C GLY A 63 5.43 7.73 9.76
N TYR A 64 5.96 8.75 9.08
CA TYR A 64 5.93 10.13 9.58
C TYR A 64 4.53 10.71 9.60
N GLU A 65 3.76 10.52 8.53
CA GLU A 65 2.39 11.01 8.45
C GLU A 65 1.48 10.39 9.53
N ILE A 66 1.61 9.08 9.75
CA ILE A 66 0.87 8.37 10.81
C ILE A 66 1.26 8.88 12.20
N ASN A 67 2.55 9.10 12.47
CA ASN A 67 2.98 9.65 13.76
C ASN A 67 2.44 11.06 13.99
N ASN A 68 2.48 11.92 12.97
CA ASN A 68 1.93 13.27 13.03
C ASN A 68 0.42 13.24 13.32
N LEU A 69 -0.34 12.45 12.56
CA LEU A 69 -1.78 12.28 12.76
C LEU A 69 -2.11 11.72 14.15
N LYS A 70 -1.31 10.77 14.64
CA LYS A 70 -1.49 10.20 15.99
C LYS A 70 -1.20 11.23 17.07
N GLN A 71 -0.18 12.06 16.89
CA GLN A 71 0.17 13.12 17.82
C GLN A 71 -0.90 14.21 17.86
N GLU A 72 -1.41 14.62 16.70
CA GLU A 72 -2.54 15.54 16.57
C GLU A 72 -3.80 14.97 17.22
N GLN A 73 -4.11 13.69 16.98
CA GLN A 73 -5.23 13.00 17.63
C GLN A 73 -5.11 13.00 19.15
N THR A 74 -3.92 12.69 19.69
CA THR A 74 -3.67 12.74 21.14
C THR A 74 -3.86 14.15 21.69
N GLN A 75 -3.36 15.17 20.99
CA GLN A 75 -3.51 16.56 21.38
C GLN A 75 -4.98 17.00 21.38
N LEU A 76 -5.72 16.70 20.31
CA LEU A 76 -7.16 17.00 20.20
C LEU A 76 -7.97 16.28 21.29
N LYS A 77 -7.63 15.03 21.60
CA LYS A 77 -8.29 14.28 22.67
C LYS A 77 -8.05 14.93 24.04
N SER A 78 -6.83 15.37 24.31
CA SER A 78 -6.51 16.10 25.54
C SER A 78 -7.27 17.43 25.63
N GLN A 79 -7.32 18.20 24.54
CA GLN A 79 -8.08 19.46 24.48
C GLN A 79 -9.57 19.23 24.71
N LYS A 80 -10.16 18.20 24.11
CA LYS A 80 -11.56 17.83 24.33
C LYS A 80 -11.83 17.52 25.80
N THR A 81 -11.01 16.69 26.43
CA THR A 81 -11.16 16.38 27.86
C THR A 81 -11.04 17.63 28.73
N ASN A 82 -10.10 18.53 28.44
CA ASN A 82 -10.00 19.80 29.16
C ASN A 82 -11.24 20.69 28.98
N LEU A 83 -11.77 20.76 27.76
CA LEU A 83 -13.00 21.50 27.46
C LEU A 83 -14.20 20.91 28.21
N GLU A 84 -14.34 19.58 28.25
CA GLU A 84 -15.40 18.90 28.99
C GLU A 84 -15.31 19.17 30.50
N ILE A 85 -14.10 19.12 31.08
CA ILE A 85 -13.87 19.46 32.48
C ILE A 85 -14.22 20.93 32.76
N ASN A 86 -13.81 21.84 31.89
CA ASN A 86 -14.10 23.27 32.06
C ASN A 86 -15.59 23.56 31.93
N ALA A 87 -16.29 22.91 30.99
CA ALA A 87 -17.74 23.00 30.86
C ALA A 87 -18.45 22.48 32.13
N ALA A 88 -18.02 21.32 32.66
CA ALA A 88 -18.57 20.77 33.90
C ALA A 88 -18.31 21.69 35.12
N ARG A 89 -17.13 22.29 35.20
CA ARG A 89 -16.82 23.31 36.23
C ARG A 89 -17.73 24.52 36.10
N LEU A 90 -17.91 25.05 34.88
CA LEU A 90 -18.76 26.21 34.65
C LEU A 90 -20.23 25.92 35.04
N GLN A 91 -20.75 24.75 34.68
CA GLN A 91 -22.08 24.29 35.11
C GLN A 91 -22.19 24.10 36.63
N SER A 92 -21.10 23.71 37.29
CA SER A 92 -21.08 23.55 38.75
C SER A 92 -21.11 24.92 39.43
N PHE A 93 -20.35 25.89 38.92
CA PHE A 93 -20.39 27.27 39.40
C PHE A 93 -21.76 27.91 39.19
N ASP A 94 -22.39 27.71 38.03
CA ASP A 94 -23.74 28.21 37.75
C ASP A 94 -24.79 27.59 38.71
N ARG A 95 -24.69 26.28 38.98
CA ARG A 95 -25.54 25.61 39.98
C ARG A 95 -25.34 26.15 41.40
N ILE A 96 -24.09 26.43 41.80
CA ILE A 96 -23.80 27.02 43.11
C ILE A 96 -24.36 28.45 43.18
N ALA A 97 -24.14 29.27 42.16
CA ALA A 97 -24.62 30.65 42.09
C ALA A 97 -26.16 30.75 42.14
N THR A 98 -26.86 29.79 41.53
CA THR A 98 -28.33 29.73 41.54
C THR A 98 -28.91 29.06 42.79
N SER A 99 -28.07 28.44 43.62
CA SER A 99 -28.51 27.72 44.82
C SER A 99 -29.15 28.66 45.87
N PRO A 100 -30.12 28.17 46.66
CA PRO A 100 -30.75 28.97 47.72
C PRO A 100 -29.73 29.50 48.74
N ALA A 101 -28.70 28.70 49.05
CA ALA A 101 -27.63 29.09 49.97
C ALA A 101 -26.83 30.29 49.46
N ALA A 102 -26.50 30.34 48.17
CA ALA A 102 -25.79 31.47 47.57
C ALA A 102 -26.65 32.73 47.47
N LYS A 103 -27.96 32.59 47.19
CA LYS A 103 -28.91 33.72 47.16
C LYS A 103 -29.11 34.38 48.52
N ASN A 104 -28.88 33.64 49.61
CA ASN A 104 -28.96 34.15 50.97
C ASN A 104 -27.63 34.75 51.47
N LEU A 105 -26.58 34.80 50.63
CA LEU A 105 -25.33 35.47 50.98
C LEU A 105 -25.51 36.99 50.91
N VAL A 106 -25.28 37.67 52.02
CA VAL A 106 -25.24 39.13 52.12
C VAL A 106 -23.81 39.60 51.95
N THR A 107 -23.61 40.71 51.22
CA THR A 107 -22.27 41.28 50.99
C THR A 107 -21.66 41.76 52.31
N ALA A 108 -20.67 41.02 52.82
CA ALA A 108 -19.92 41.45 54.00
C ALA A 108 -18.97 42.60 53.62
N LYS A 109 -19.24 43.80 54.13
CA LYS A 109 -18.30 44.93 54.04
C LYS A 109 -17.03 44.58 54.84
N PRO A 110 -15.81 44.73 54.28
CA PRO A 110 -14.59 44.42 55.01
C PRO A 110 -14.50 45.32 56.25
N SER A 111 -14.57 44.71 57.43
CA SER A 111 -14.44 45.39 58.71
C SER A 111 -12.96 45.40 59.09
N GLY A 112 -12.33 46.57 58.94
CA GLY A 112 -11.05 46.89 59.55
C GLY A 112 -9.84 46.76 58.63
N SER A 113 -9.32 47.90 58.18
CA SER A 113 -7.90 48.05 57.89
C SER A 113 -7.12 47.83 59.19
N ILE A 114 -6.25 46.84 59.23
CA ILE A 114 -5.22 46.75 60.27
C ILE A 114 -4.23 47.89 59.96
N GLN A 115 -4.15 48.87 60.86
CA GLN A 115 -3.14 49.94 60.84
C GLN A 115 -1.77 49.39 61.22
#